data_AF-A0A9D4AX64-F1
#
_entry.id   AF-A0A9D4AX64-F1
#
_cell.length_a   1.000
_cell.length_b   1.000
_cell.length_c   1.000
_cell.angle_alpha   90.00
_cell.angle_beta   90.00
_cell.angle_gamma   90.00
#
_symmetry.space_group_name_H-M   'P 1'
#
loop_
_entity.id
_entity.type
_entity.pdbx_description
1 polymer ?
#
loop_
_entity_poly.entity_id
_entity_poly.type
_entity_poly.pdbx_seq_one_letter_code
_entity_poly.pdbx_strand_id
1 'polypeptide(L)'
;MPEKCKQHFIQDTCLYECSPNLGPWIDQADTSWRRERILNVPLCKEDCELWWEDCQDAVTCKENWHKGWNWTSGTNRCPCGFMCQPFKYVFPRPADRCEKIWSNSYKYTTEHRGGGRCIQMWFDPANGNPNVAVAKYYAQNGRDASPAPRAVLLLLPAALLALL
;
A
#
# COMPACT_ATOMS: atom_id res chain seq x y z
N MET A 1 1.90 -11.58 20.15
CA MET A 1 0.85 -11.18 19.20
C MET A 1 -0.21 -12.26 19.19
N PRO A 2 -1.51 -11.93 19.32
CA PRO A 2 -2.60 -12.90 19.21
C PRO A 2 -2.59 -13.63 17.87
N GLU A 3 -3.08 -14.87 17.84
CA GLU A 3 -2.98 -15.72 16.65
C GLU A 3 -3.75 -15.15 15.44
N LYS A 4 -4.99 -14.69 15.63
CA LYS A 4 -5.77 -14.05 14.55
C LYS A 4 -5.07 -12.80 13.99
N CYS A 5 -4.53 -11.95 14.87
CA CYS A 5 -3.72 -10.81 14.45
C CYS A 5 -2.53 -11.24 13.58
N LYS A 6 -1.80 -12.27 14.00
CA LYS A 6 -0.64 -12.79 13.28
C LYS A 6 -1.02 -13.35 11.91
N GLN A 7 -2.15 -14.04 11.80
CA GLN A 7 -2.64 -14.59 10.52
C GLN A 7 -2.82 -13.51 9.46
N HIS A 8 -3.29 -12.32 9.84
CA HIS A 8 -3.40 -11.21 8.90
C HIS A 8 -2.04 -10.71 8.39
N PHE A 9 -1.01 -10.64 9.24
CA PHE A 9 0.35 -10.29 8.79
C PHE A 9 0.96 -11.37 7.87
N ILE A 10 0.62 -12.64 8.09
CA ILE A 10 1.01 -13.73 7.18
C ILE A 10 0.29 -13.54 5.84
N GLN A 11 -1.01 -13.28 5.85
CA GLN A 11 -1.80 -13.11 4.63
C GLN A 11 -1.37 -11.86 3.84
N ASP A 12 -1.03 -10.77 4.51
CA ASP A 12 -0.40 -9.59 3.92
C ASP A 12 0.91 -9.93 3.22
N THR A 13 1.76 -10.73 3.87
CA THR A 13 3.00 -11.22 3.25
C THR A 13 2.70 -12.06 2.01
N CYS A 14 1.70 -12.95 2.06
CA CYS A 14 1.28 -13.71 0.88
C CYS A 14 0.77 -12.80 -0.25
N LEU A 15 -0.03 -11.78 0.07
CA LEU A 15 -0.50 -10.81 -0.93
C LEU A 15 0.68 -10.06 -1.56
N TYR A 16 1.59 -9.53 -0.75
CA TYR A 16 2.74 -8.74 -1.20
C TYR A 16 3.72 -9.58 -2.05
N GLU A 17 4.06 -10.79 -1.60
CA GLU A 17 5.07 -11.62 -2.25
C GLU A 17 4.52 -12.44 -3.42
N CYS A 18 3.22 -12.77 -3.45
CA CYS A 18 2.68 -13.72 -4.42
C CYS A 18 1.67 -13.13 -5.41
N SER A 19 1.08 -11.98 -5.14
CA SER A 19 -0.01 -11.47 -5.99
C SER A 19 0.52 -10.90 -7.31
N PRO A 20 0.11 -11.45 -8.46
CA PRO A 20 0.45 -10.88 -9.76
C PRO A 20 -0.45 -9.68 -10.13
N ASN A 21 -1.33 -9.26 -9.22
CA ASN A 21 -2.38 -8.28 -9.49
C ASN A 21 -2.14 -6.92 -8.81
N LEU A 22 -0.93 -6.70 -8.28
CA LEU A 22 -0.54 -5.42 -7.67
C LEU A 22 0.14 -4.44 -8.63
N GLY A 23 0.34 -4.85 -9.89
CA GLY A 23 1.02 -4.06 -10.93
C GLY A 23 0.61 -2.58 -11.04
N PRO A 24 -0.70 -2.22 -10.99
CA PRO A 24 -1.13 -0.82 -11.10
C PRO A 24 -0.62 0.12 -10.00
N TRP A 25 -0.07 -0.42 -8.91
CA TRP A 25 0.39 0.33 -7.74
C TRP A 25 1.88 0.14 -7.47
N ILE A 26 2.62 -0.46 -8.40
CA ILE A 26 4.08 -0.56 -8.29
C ILE A 26 4.69 0.81 -8.58
N ASP A 27 5.56 1.26 -7.69
CA ASP A 27 6.34 2.49 -7.80
C ASP A 27 7.82 2.21 -7.51
N GLN A 28 8.71 3.08 -8.02
CA GLN A 28 10.15 2.98 -7.79
C GLN A 28 10.47 3.21 -6.31
N ALA A 29 11.34 2.36 -5.77
CA ALA A 29 11.86 2.46 -4.42
C ALA A 29 13.36 2.73 -4.47
N ASP A 30 13.80 3.87 -3.91
CA ASP A 30 15.22 4.17 -3.76
C ASP A 30 15.74 3.61 -2.42
N THR A 31 15.83 2.28 -2.32
CA THR A 31 16.33 1.60 -1.12
C THR A 31 17.30 0.49 -1.47
N SER A 32 18.22 0.16 -0.55
CA SER A 32 19.28 -0.82 -0.79
C SER A 32 18.82 -2.26 -1.05
N TRP A 33 17.58 -2.60 -0.72
CA TRP A 33 17.07 -3.98 -0.70
C TRP A 33 15.90 -4.25 -1.65
N ARG A 34 15.32 -3.20 -2.26
CA ARG A 34 14.29 -3.33 -3.30
C ARG A 34 14.36 -2.15 -4.26
N ARG A 35 14.13 -2.42 -5.54
CA ARG A 35 14.04 -1.41 -6.61
C ARG A 35 12.63 -0.86 -6.78
N GLU A 36 11.64 -1.64 -6.39
CA GLU A 36 10.22 -1.35 -6.57
C GLU A 36 9.47 -1.72 -5.30
N ARG A 37 8.34 -1.05 -5.07
CA ARG A 37 7.40 -1.37 -3.99
C ARG A 37 5.98 -1.05 -4.42
N ILE A 38 5.01 -1.56 -3.67
CA ILE A 38 3.64 -1.09 -3.80
C ILE A 38 3.40 0.22 -3.03
N LEU A 39 2.56 1.09 -3.58
CA LEU A 39 2.07 2.30 -2.92
C LEU A 39 0.57 2.51 -3.18
N ASN A 40 -0.16 2.85 -2.12
CA ASN A 40 -1.57 3.20 -2.16
C ASN A 40 -2.48 2.11 -2.77
N VAL A 41 -2.15 0.83 -2.58
CA VAL A 41 -3.02 -0.27 -2.98
C VAL A 41 -4.37 -0.13 -2.25
N PRO A 42 -5.52 -0.04 -2.97
CA PRO A 42 -6.82 0.20 -2.35
C PRO A 42 -7.28 -1.07 -1.64
N LEU A 43 -6.99 -1.21 -0.35
CA LEU A 43 -7.41 -2.37 0.43
C LEU A 43 -8.91 -2.27 0.70
N CYS A 44 -9.64 -3.38 0.52
CA CYS A 44 -11.07 -3.40 0.81
C CYS A 44 -11.35 -3.05 2.27
N LYS A 45 -12.48 -2.39 2.49
CA LYS A 45 -12.91 -1.90 3.80
C LYS A 45 -12.86 -3.01 4.86
N GLU A 46 -13.47 -4.16 4.57
CA GLU A 46 -13.57 -5.28 5.50
C GLU A 46 -12.21 -5.89 5.82
N ASP A 47 -11.32 -6.07 4.83
CA ASP A 47 -9.98 -6.60 5.06
C ASP A 47 -9.16 -5.68 5.97
N CYS A 48 -9.32 -4.36 5.83
CA CYS A 48 -8.67 -3.39 6.71
C CYS A 48 -9.27 -3.40 8.13
N GLU A 49 -10.59 -3.38 8.24
CA GLU A 49 -11.31 -3.33 9.52
C GLU A 49 -11.12 -4.60 10.34
N LEU A 50 -11.28 -5.78 9.73
CA LEU A 50 -11.12 -7.08 10.42
C LEU A 50 -9.70 -7.27 10.94
N TRP A 51 -8.68 -6.92 10.14
CA TRP A 51 -7.29 -7.04 10.62
C TRP A 51 -7.00 -6.03 11.73
N TRP A 52 -7.57 -4.83 11.71
CA TRP A 52 -7.44 -3.93 12.86
C TRP A 52 -8.14 -4.49 14.11
N GLU A 53 -9.36 -5.03 13.95
CA GLU A 53 -10.16 -5.61 15.03
C GLU A 53 -9.44 -6.78 15.71
N ASP A 54 -8.98 -7.75 14.94
CA ASP A 54 -8.27 -8.93 15.44
C ASP A 54 -6.92 -8.60 16.11
N CYS A 55 -6.41 -7.39 15.91
CA CYS A 55 -5.15 -6.92 16.50
C CYS A 55 -5.32 -5.97 17.70
N GLN A 56 -6.54 -5.56 18.09
CA GLN A 56 -6.72 -4.52 19.12
C GLN A 56 -6.03 -4.83 20.46
N ASP A 57 -6.00 -6.12 20.85
CA ASP A 57 -5.38 -6.60 22.10
C ASP A 57 -3.89 -6.95 21.96
N ALA A 58 -3.31 -6.80 20.76
CA ALA A 58 -1.88 -6.90 20.57
C ALA A 58 -1.15 -5.69 21.18
N VAL A 59 0.18 -5.75 21.21
CA VAL A 59 1.02 -4.61 21.58
C VAL A 59 2.04 -4.34 20.49
N THR A 60 2.40 -3.07 20.33
CA THR A 60 3.50 -2.63 19.48
C THR A 60 4.12 -1.37 20.07
N CYS A 61 5.34 -1.04 19.66
CA CYS A 61 6.05 0.16 20.08
C CYS A 61 6.20 1.18 18.96
N LYS A 62 5.68 0.91 17.75
CA LYS A 62 5.86 1.75 16.56
C LYS A 62 4.64 1.73 15.65
N GLU A 63 4.34 2.89 15.06
CA GLU A 63 3.32 3.05 14.02
C GLU A 63 3.84 2.69 12.61
N ASN A 64 5.14 2.81 12.35
CA ASN A 64 5.73 2.52 11.06
C ASN A 64 6.75 1.38 11.20
N TRP A 65 6.47 0.25 10.55
CA TRP A 65 7.24 -0.97 10.68
C TRP A 65 8.27 -1.16 9.57
N HIS A 66 8.30 -0.28 8.55
CA HIS A 66 9.37 -0.29 7.55
C HIS A 66 10.70 0.29 8.06
N LYS A 67 10.67 1.19 9.07
CA LYS A 67 11.87 1.95 9.46
C LYS A 67 11.96 2.27 10.95
N GLY A 68 13.20 2.53 11.40
CA GLY A 68 13.48 2.99 12.76
C GLY A 68 13.33 1.91 13.84
N TRP A 69 13.58 0.65 13.48
CA TRP A 69 13.78 -0.44 14.44
C TRP A 69 15.24 -0.49 14.90
N ASN A 70 15.48 -1.05 16.09
CA ASN A 70 16.82 -1.44 16.51
C ASN A 70 17.13 -2.85 15.98
N TRP A 71 18.21 -2.99 15.21
CA TRP A 71 18.63 -4.25 14.58
C TRP A 71 19.92 -4.85 15.18
N THR A 72 20.46 -4.31 16.28
CA THR A 72 21.75 -4.75 16.85
C THR A 72 21.77 -6.24 17.24
N SER A 73 20.62 -6.83 17.57
CA SER A 73 20.48 -8.25 17.88
C SER A 73 20.22 -9.17 16.66
N GLY A 74 20.33 -8.65 15.43
CA GLY A 74 20.00 -9.38 14.19
C GLY A 74 18.50 -9.56 13.91
N THR A 75 17.64 -9.17 14.85
CA THR A 75 16.17 -9.14 14.76
C THR A 75 15.69 -7.77 15.18
N ASN A 76 14.56 -7.31 14.64
CA ASN A 76 14.02 -6.00 14.98
C ASN A 76 13.54 -5.96 16.44
N ARG A 77 14.02 -4.96 17.18
CA ARG A 77 13.64 -4.64 18.55
C ARG A 77 13.14 -3.21 18.64
N CYS A 78 12.28 -2.94 19.63
CA CYS A 78 11.86 -1.58 19.93
C CYS A 78 13.09 -0.69 20.18
N PRO A 79 13.18 0.48 19.53
CA PRO A 79 14.27 1.42 19.78
C PRO A 79 14.18 2.01 21.19
N CYS A 80 15.30 2.54 21.69
CA CYS A 80 15.34 3.18 23.01
C CYS A 80 14.32 4.33 23.08
N GLY A 81 13.60 4.42 24.20
CA GLY A 81 12.55 5.43 24.41
C GLY A 81 11.16 5.07 23.83
N PHE A 82 11.03 3.99 23.06
CA PHE A 82 9.75 3.54 22.52
C PHE A 82 9.21 2.34 23.32
N MET A 83 8.26 2.63 24.21
CA MET A 83 7.62 1.61 25.04
C MET A 83 6.52 0.86 24.27
N CYS A 84 6.31 -0.41 24.60
CA CYS A 84 5.18 -1.18 24.07
C CYS A 84 3.87 -0.58 24.58
N GLN A 85 2.94 -0.34 23.66
CA GLN A 85 1.59 0.15 23.92
C GLN A 85 0.58 -0.80 23.26
N PRO A 86 -0.65 -0.90 23.79
CA PRO A 86 -1.75 -1.55 23.11
C PRO A 86 -1.88 -1.05 21.67
N PHE A 87 -2.12 -1.99 20.75
CA PHE A 87 -2.12 -1.75 19.32
C PHE A 87 -3.13 -0.66 18.92
N LYS A 88 -4.30 -0.65 19.57
CA LYS A 88 -5.35 0.37 19.40
C LYS A 88 -4.93 1.80 19.78
N TYR A 89 -3.91 1.98 20.62
CA TYR A 89 -3.40 3.33 20.94
C TYR A 89 -2.38 3.82 19.93
N VAL A 90 -1.61 2.90 19.35
CA VAL A 90 -0.65 3.22 18.27
C VAL A 90 -1.38 3.41 16.94
N PHE A 91 -2.45 2.65 16.71
CA PHE A 91 -3.32 2.75 15.55
C PHE A 91 -4.78 2.97 15.96
N PRO A 92 -5.22 4.23 16.17
CA PRO A 92 -6.55 4.52 16.70
C PRO A 92 -7.72 4.12 15.81
N ARG A 93 -7.51 4.06 14.48
CA ARG A 93 -8.53 3.67 13.51
C ARG A 93 -7.97 2.61 12.54
N PRO A 94 -8.85 1.81 11.89
CA PRO A 94 -8.43 0.87 10.86
C PRO A 94 -7.55 1.48 9.78
N ALA A 95 -7.92 2.67 9.27
CA ALA A 95 -7.14 3.39 8.27
C ALA A 95 -5.71 3.71 8.76
N ASP A 96 -5.54 4.16 10.01
CA ASP A 96 -4.21 4.44 10.57
C ASP A 96 -3.32 3.20 10.53
N ARG A 97 -3.89 2.01 10.76
CA ARG A 97 -3.18 0.73 10.72
C ARG A 97 -2.80 0.35 9.29
N CYS A 98 -3.76 0.28 8.38
CA CYS A 98 -3.56 -0.18 7.01
C CYS A 98 -2.57 0.71 6.25
N GLU A 99 -2.65 2.02 6.47
CA GLU A 99 -1.85 2.99 5.74
C GLU A 99 -0.45 3.14 6.37
N LYS A 100 -0.33 3.31 7.69
CA LYS A 100 0.94 3.72 8.30
C LYS A 100 1.91 2.56 8.54
N ILE A 101 1.40 1.38 8.86
CA ILE A 101 2.25 0.25 9.30
C ILE A 101 3.34 -0.09 8.27
N TRP A 102 2.97 -0.05 6.99
CA TRP A 102 3.88 -0.30 5.88
C TRP A 102 4.15 0.95 5.01
N SER A 103 4.20 2.14 5.62
CA SER A 103 4.55 3.39 4.91
C SER A 103 3.74 3.62 3.63
N ASN A 104 2.41 3.56 3.73
CA ASN A 104 1.46 3.74 2.63
C ASN A 104 1.57 2.67 1.53
N SER A 105 1.97 1.43 1.86
CA SER A 105 1.77 0.29 0.94
C SER A 105 0.30 0.17 0.54
N TYR A 106 -0.60 0.31 1.51
CA TYR A 106 -2.04 0.29 1.30
C TYR A 106 -2.65 1.66 1.55
N LYS A 107 -3.81 1.87 0.93
CA LYS A 107 -4.73 2.98 1.17
C LYS A 107 -6.07 2.39 1.61
N TYR A 108 -6.63 2.90 2.71
CA TYR A 108 -7.96 2.51 3.14
C TYR A 108 -9.00 3.01 2.14
N THR A 109 -10.04 2.22 1.90
CA THR A 109 -11.15 2.59 1.02
C THR A 109 -12.48 2.29 1.69
N THR A 110 -13.54 2.93 1.21
CA THR A 110 -14.92 2.59 1.56
C THR A 110 -15.52 1.54 0.61
N GLU A 111 -14.71 1.03 -0.34
CA GLU A 111 -15.13 0.00 -1.28
C GLU A 111 -15.21 -1.34 -0.57
N HIS A 112 -16.31 -2.05 -0.83
CA HIS A 112 -16.61 -3.33 -0.20
C HIS A 112 -15.99 -4.49 -0.98
N ARG A 113 -15.65 -5.58 -0.27
CA ARG A 113 -15.27 -6.85 -0.89
C ARG A 113 -16.29 -7.27 -1.96
N GLY A 114 -15.79 -7.83 -3.06
CA GLY A 114 -16.61 -8.24 -4.21
C GLY A 114 -17.05 -7.11 -5.14
N GLY A 115 -16.88 -5.83 -4.78
CA GLY A 115 -17.26 -4.69 -5.62
C GLY A 115 -16.37 -4.46 -6.84
N GLY A 116 -15.23 -5.15 -6.94
CA GLY A 116 -14.29 -5.00 -8.07
C GLY A 116 -13.48 -3.70 -8.06
N ARG A 117 -13.50 -2.95 -6.95
CA ARG A 117 -12.87 -1.62 -6.81
C ARG A 117 -11.81 -1.52 -5.72
N CYS A 118 -11.57 -2.61 -5.00
CA CYS A 118 -10.54 -2.71 -3.98
C CYS A 118 -9.91 -4.10 -4.01
N ILE A 119 -8.65 -4.19 -3.61
CA ILE A 119 -7.90 -5.43 -3.46
C ILE A 119 -8.36 -6.13 -2.18
N GLN A 120 -8.71 -7.40 -2.33
CA GLN A 120 -9.02 -8.31 -1.24
C GLN A 120 -7.75 -9.06 -0.83
N MET A 121 -7.43 -9.02 0.46
CA MET A 121 -6.30 -9.77 1.02
C MET A 121 -6.73 -11.21 1.34
N TRP A 122 -7.99 -11.38 1.74
CA TRP A 122 -8.63 -12.66 1.94
C TRP A 122 -9.62 -12.96 0.82
N PHE A 123 -9.55 -14.14 0.22
CA PHE A 123 -10.56 -14.67 -0.69
C PHE A 123 -10.47 -16.19 -0.78
N ASP A 124 -11.56 -16.84 -1.17
CA ASP A 124 -11.58 -18.28 -1.39
C ASP A 124 -11.09 -18.58 -2.82
N PRO A 125 -9.95 -19.27 -3.00
CA PRO A 125 -9.42 -19.59 -4.32
C PRO A 125 -10.36 -20.47 -5.16
N ALA A 126 -11.28 -21.22 -4.54
CA ALA A 126 -12.27 -22.02 -5.27
C ALA A 126 -13.23 -21.16 -6.11
N ASN A 127 -13.41 -19.89 -5.74
CA ASN A 127 -14.24 -18.93 -6.47
C ASN A 127 -13.44 -18.05 -7.45
N GLY A 128 -12.16 -18.37 -7.65
CA GLY A 128 -11.23 -17.58 -8.46
C GLY A 128 -10.67 -16.37 -7.71
N ASN A 129 -9.67 -15.73 -8.30
CA ASN A 129 -9.01 -14.55 -7.71
C ASN A 129 -9.76 -13.27 -8.08
N PRO A 130 -10.41 -12.57 -7.12
CA PRO A 130 -11.19 -11.36 -7.41
C PRO A 130 -10.30 -10.16 -7.80
N ASN A 131 -9.02 -10.17 -7.43
CA ASN A 131 -8.09 -9.07 -7.68
C ASN A 131 -7.71 -8.94 -9.16
N VAL A 132 -7.96 -9.97 -9.98
CA VAL A 132 -7.77 -9.90 -11.43
C VAL A 132 -8.64 -8.81 -12.05
N ALA A 133 -9.92 -8.74 -11.67
CA ALA A 133 -10.84 -7.72 -12.18
C ALA A 133 -10.48 -6.32 -11.67
N VAL A 134 -10.07 -6.23 -10.41
CA VAL A 134 -9.65 -4.97 -9.76
C VAL A 134 -8.41 -4.40 -10.46
N ALA A 135 -7.38 -5.21 -10.65
CA ALA A 135 -6.16 -4.77 -11.32
C ALA A 135 -6.42 -4.30 -12.76
N LYS A 136 -7.25 -5.04 -13.51
CA LYS A 136 -7.66 -4.63 -14.87
C LYS A 136 -8.38 -3.29 -14.86
N TYR A 137 -9.31 -3.10 -13.92
CA TYR A 137 -10.06 -1.86 -13.77
C TYR A 137 -9.12 -0.66 -13.55
N TYR A 138 -8.18 -0.76 -12.60
CA TYR A 138 -7.24 0.34 -12.31
C TYR A 138 -6.17 0.52 -13.39
N ALA A 139 -5.74 -0.55 -14.08
CA ALA A 139 -4.81 -0.42 -15.19
C ALA A 139 -5.42 0.32 -16.39
N GLN A 140 -6.73 0.14 -16.62
CA GLN A 140 -7.46 0.78 -17.72
C GLN A 140 -7.79 2.24 -17.41
N ASN A 141 -8.22 2.52 -16.17
CA ASN A 141 -8.70 3.85 -15.78
C ASN A 141 -7.64 4.72 -15.08
N GLY A 142 -6.49 4.15 -14.72
CA GLY A 142 -5.38 4.85 -14.07
C GLY A 142 -4.49 5.67 -15.00
N ARG A 143 -4.74 5.65 -16.32
CA ARG A 143 -4.02 6.49 -17.29
C ARG A 143 -4.53 7.93 -17.37
N ASP A 144 -5.69 8.24 -16.77
CA ASP A 144 -6.32 9.57 -16.86
C ASP A 144 -5.88 10.57 -15.77
N ALA A 145 -4.89 10.23 -14.93
CA ALA A 145 -4.44 11.07 -13.81
C ALA A 145 -3.00 11.60 -13.93
N SER A 146 -2.36 11.49 -15.09
CA SER A 146 -1.15 12.27 -15.40
C SER A 146 -1.55 13.44 -16.28
N PRO A 147 -1.44 14.70 -15.82
CA PRO A 147 -1.47 15.81 -16.76
C PRO A 147 -0.24 15.64 -17.64
N ALA A 148 -0.45 15.17 -18.87
CA ALA A 148 0.56 15.27 -19.91
C ALA A 148 1.06 16.72 -19.90
N PRO A 149 2.38 16.98 -19.84
CA PRO A 149 2.86 18.33 -19.99
C PRO A 149 2.31 18.78 -21.35
N ARG A 150 1.42 19.77 -21.34
CA ARG A 150 0.99 20.45 -22.57
C ARG A 150 2.29 20.83 -23.27
N ALA A 151 2.62 20.12 -24.35
CA ALA A 151 3.67 20.54 -25.23
C ALA A 151 3.25 21.94 -25.68
N VAL A 152 3.87 22.96 -25.10
CA VAL A 152 3.73 24.33 -25.56
C VAL A 152 4.38 24.30 -26.94
N LEU A 153 3.52 24.18 -27.96
CA LEU A 153 3.91 24.32 -29.34
C LEU A 153 4.36 25.78 -29.49
N LEU A 154 5.65 26.03 -29.32
CA LEU A 154 6.27 27.31 -29.58
C LEU A 154 6.13 27.57 -31.09
N LEU A 155 5.09 28.32 -31.46
CA LEU A 155 4.99 28.94 -32.78
C LEU A 155 6.13 29.95 -32.88
N LEU A 156 7.23 29.54 -33.52
CA LEU A 156 8.28 30.46 -33.96
C LEU A 156 7.66 31.43 -34.97
N PRO A 157 7.72 32.76 -34.76
CA PRO A 157 7.33 33.69 -35.79
C PRO A 157 8.34 33.61 -36.94
N ALA A 158 7.86 33.30 -38.13
CA ALA A 158 8.59 33.42 -39.37
C ALA A 158 8.85 34.92 -39.65
N ALA A 159 9.93 35.45 -39.09
CA ALA A 159 10.41 36.79 -39.39
C ALA A 159 11.94 36.79 -39.35
N LEU A 160 12.57 36.16 -40.35
CA LEU A 160 13.95 36.42 -40.78
C LEU A 160 14.19 35.73 -42.13
N LEU A 161 13.51 36.23 -43.15
CA LEU A 161 13.85 36.04 -44.56
C LEU A 161 13.69 37.40 -45.26
N ALA A 162 14.46 38.37 -44.80
CA ALA A 162 14.77 39.60 -45.52
C ALA A 162 15.99 40.22 -44.81
N LEU A 163 17.19 39.87 -45.28
CA LEU A 163 18.43 40.67 -45.33
C LEU A 163 19.62 39.73 -45.50
N LEU A 164 19.83 39.29 -46.74
CA LEU A 164 21.09 39.23 -47.51
C LEU A 164 20.84 38.41 -48.78
#